data_AF-A0A195D3V4-F1
#
_entry.id   AF-A0A195D3V4-F1
#
_cell.length_a   1.000
_cell.length_b   1.000
_cell.length_c   1.000
_cell.angle_alpha   90.00
_cell.angle_beta   90.00
_cell.angle_gamma   90.00
#
_symmetry.space_group_name_H-M   'P 1'
#
loop_
_entity.id
_entity.type
_entity.pdbx_description
1 polymer ?
#
loop_
_entity_poly.entity_id
_entity_poly.type
_entity_poly.pdbx_seq_one_letter_code
_entity_poly.pdbx_strand_id
1 'polypeptide(L)'
;MSKTLQSALAPLFIIGSFSCLVLFEYPLGQPRPYFSYLYALIIWSKRLYRDYPFYISQLEEKVVYISGITDFVAILLVPISLYRYKELKICLHELNVINDTLEALGAPNKYQRLRNLIIRITIGCIVYVFSEIAIGFCIYIAFYGNLSVRDVCYFLEDFYATYVNVSSALICATVLGYTCSRFHQVNDCLLVIYSDLFEHNVDYRYRKQNKSILVRERITRVKDRKQFIWILM
;
A
#
# COMPACT_ATOMS: atom_id res chain seq x y z
N MET A 1 17.73 -14.30 -1.91
CA MET A 1 17.37 -13.89 -3.28
C MET A 1 15.84 -13.97 -3.39
N SER A 2 15.12 -12.85 -3.27
CA SER A 2 13.65 -12.85 -3.42
C SER A 2 13.32 -13.03 -4.91
N LYS A 3 12.79 -14.19 -5.30
CA LYS A 3 12.47 -14.48 -6.71
C LYS A 3 11.13 -13.89 -7.17
N THR A 4 10.29 -13.41 -6.25
CA THR A 4 8.93 -12.96 -6.57
C THR A 4 8.58 -11.65 -5.86
N LEU A 5 7.69 -10.88 -6.46
CA LEU A 5 7.15 -9.64 -5.88
C LEU A 5 6.52 -9.88 -4.49
N GLN A 6 5.79 -10.98 -4.34
CA GLN A 6 5.15 -11.36 -3.08
C GLN A 6 6.18 -11.62 -1.97
N SER A 7 7.34 -12.19 -2.30
CA SER A 7 8.45 -12.38 -1.35
C SER A 7 9.09 -11.04 -0.92
N ALA A 8 9.12 -10.04 -1.82
CA ALA A 8 9.60 -8.71 -1.48
C ALA A 8 8.64 -7.96 -0.54
N LEU A 9 7.32 -8.16 -0.71
CA LEU A 9 6.25 -7.57 0.11
C LEU A 9 5.94 -8.34 1.40
N ALA A 10 6.50 -9.54 1.59
CA ALA A 10 6.24 -10.38 2.74
C ALA A 10 6.34 -9.68 4.11
N PRO A 11 7.37 -8.86 4.41
CA PRO A 11 7.46 -8.18 5.71
C PRO A 11 6.25 -7.28 5.99
N LEU A 12 5.74 -6.63 4.94
CA LEU A 12 4.59 -5.74 5.02
C LEU A 12 3.28 -6.52 5.22
N PHE A 13 3.12 -7.65 4.52
CA PHE A 13 1.95 -8.51 4.71
C PHE A 13 1.92 -9.21 6.06
N ILE A 14 3.07 -9.60 6.60
CA ILE A 14 3.17 -10.16 7.96
C ILE A 14 2.64 -9.14 8.96
N ILE A 15 3.10 -7.90 8.89
CA ILE A 15 2.61 -6.82 9.76
C ILE A 15 1.12 -6.53 9.54
N GLY A 16 0.70 -6.43 8.28
CA GLY A 16 -0.71 -6.24 7.95
C GLY A 16 -1.62 -7.35 8.49
N SER A 17 -1.12 -8.58 8.59
CA SER A 17 -1.88 -9.71 9.15
C SER A 17 -2.14 -9.57 10.66
N PHE A 18 -1.18 -9.02 11.42
CA PHE A 18 -1.39 -8.70 12.84
C PHE A 18 -2.41 -7.56 13.03
N SER A 19 -2.54 -6.67 12.04
CA SER A 19 -3.56 -5.61 12.02
C SER A 19 -4.92 -6.07 11.46
N CYS A 20 -5.10 -7.36 11.18
CA CYS A 20 -6.28 -7.93 10.49
C CYS A 20 -6.53 -7.37 9.08
N LEU A 21 -5.54 -6.72 8.46
CA LEU A 21 -5.67 -6.11 7.12
C LEU A 21 -5.44 -7.11 5.99
N VAL A 22 -4.67 -8.17 6.26
CA VAL A 22 -4.28 -9.21 5.30
C VAL A 22 -4.55 -10.57 5.92
N LEU A 23 -4.90 -11.57 5.10
CA LEU A 23 -5.03 -12.93 5.60
C LEU A 23 -3.71 -13.45 6.16
N PHE A 24 -3.80 -14.15 7.28
CA PHE A 24 -2.65 -14.78 7.90
C PHE A 24 -2.12 -15.90 6.99
N GLU A 25 -0.98 -15.65 6.37
CA GLU A 25 -0.24 -16.56 5.50
C GLU A 25 1.11 -16.87 6.14
N TYR A 26 1.12 -17.75 7.14
CA TYR A 26 2.36 -18.30 7.71
C TYR A 26 2.29 -19.83 7.77
N PRO A 27 3.16 -20.55 7.03
CA PRO A 27 4.16 -20.06 6.06
C PRO A 27 3.55 -19.40 4.81
N LEU A 28 4.34 -18.58 4.11
CA LEU A 28 3.89 -17.80 2.95
C LEU A 28 3.27 -18.70 1.86
N GLY A 29 2.10 -18.33 1.33
CA GLY A 29 1.38 -19.13 0.33
C GLY A 29 0.36 -20.13 0.90
N GLN A 30 0.28 -20.29 2.22
CA GLN A 30 -0.77 -21.09 2.88
C GLN A 30 -1.74 -20.18 3.66
N PRO A 31 -2.78 -19.63 3.01
CA PRO A 31 -3.75 -18.77 3.69
C PRO A 31 -4.55 -19.55 4.72
N ARG A 32 -4.67 -18.99 5.92
CA ARG A 32 -5.51 -19.47 7.01
C ARG A 32 -6.70 -18.53 7.20
N PRO A 33 -7.70 -18.55 6.29
CA PRO A 33 -8.80 -17.59 6.32
C PRO A 33 -9.61 -17.70 7.61
N TYR A 34 -9.94 -18.91 8.05
CA TYR A 34 -10.73 -19.13 9.26
C TYR A 34 -10.08 -18.52 10.51
N PHE A 35 -8.77 -18.74 10.69
CA PHE A 35 -8.02 -18.15 11.80
C PHE A 35 -8.01 -16.62 11.73
N SER A 36 -7.83 -16.06 10.53
CA SER A 36 -7.80 -14.61 10.31
C SER A 36 -9.15 -13.96 10.61
N TYR A 37 -10.26 -14.58 10.17
CA TYR A 37 -11.61 -14.09 10.43
C TYR A 37 -11.97 -14.18 11.91
N LEU A 38 -11.66 -15.29 12.58
CA LEU A 38 -11.89 -15.43 14.02
C LEU A 38 -11.07 -14.41 14.81
N TYR A 39 -9.79 -14.25 14.46
CA TYR A 39 -8.92 -13.28 15.10
C TYR A 39 -9.44 -11.84 14.96
N ALA A 40 -9.83 -11.45 13.74
CA ALA A 40 -10.44 -10.15 13.49
C ALA A 40 -11.74 -9.98 14.29
N LEU A 41 -12.63 -10.98 14.26
CA LEU A 41 -13.90 -10.92 14.97
C LEU A 41 -13.70 -10.76 16.48
N ILE A 42 -12.78 -11.52 17.10
CA ILE A 42 -12.48 -11.43 18.53
C ILE A 42 -11.94 -10.04 18.91
N ILE A 43 -10.96 -9.52 18.16
CA ILE A 43 -10.35 -8.22 18.47
C ILE A 43 -11.37 -7.10 18.33
N TRP A 44 -12.11 -7.07 17.22
CA TRP A 44 -13.03 -5.97 16.94
C TRP A 44 -14.30 -6.06 17.76
N SER A 45 -14.81 -7.25 18.07
CA SER A 45 -15.94 -7.40 19.01
C SER A 45 -15.57 -6.93 20.42
N LYS A 46 -14.38 -7.29 20.91
CA LYS A 46 -13.89 -6.82 22.21
C LYS A 46 -13.79 -5.30 22.25
N ARG A 47 -13.22 -4.70 21.19
CA ARG A 47 -13.08 -3.24 21.07
C ARG A 47 -14.44 -2.55 21.01
N LEU A 48 -15.32 -3.00 20.13
CA LEU A 48 -16.68 -2.46 19.99
C LEU A 48 -17.45 -2.51 21.31
N TYR A 49 -17.44 -3.66 22.00
CA TYR A 49 -18.14 -3.81 23.27
C TYR A 49 -17.64 -2.84 24.34
N ARG A 50 -16.32 -2.64 24.41
CA ARG A 50 -15.67 -1.75 25.36
C ARG A 50 -15.96 -0.27 25.07
N ASP A 51 -15.88 0.14 23.81
CA ASP A 51 -15.97 1.54 23.42
C ASP A 51 -17.43 1.99 23.21
N TYR A 52 -18.37 1.05 23.12
CA TYR A 52 -19.80 1.32 22.92
C TYR A 52 -20.43 2.33 23.91
N PRO A 53 -20.22 2.22 25.24
CA PRO A 53 -20.77 3.20 26.19
C PRO A 53 -20.19 4.61 25.97
N PHE A 54 -18.91 4.68 25.60
CA PHE A 54 -18.24 5.94 25.32
C PHE A 54 -18.81 6.61 24.06
N TYR A 55 -19.07 5.84 22.99
CA TYR A 55 -19.72 6.37 21.79
C TYR A 55 -21.15 6.85 22.05
N ILE A 56 -21.92 6.17 22.91
CA ILE A 56 -23.26 6.64 23.31
C ILE A 56 -23.16 7.99 24.02
N SER A 57 -22.27 8.11 25.01
CA SER A 57 -22.10 9.37 25.75
C SER A 57 -21.70 10.54 24.83
N GLN A 58 -20.83 10.30 23.85
CA GLN A 58 -20.46 11.32 22.86
C GLN A 58 -21.62 11.73 21.97
N LEU A 59 -22.47 10.78 21.56
CA LEU A 59 -23.64 11.05 20.74
C LEU A 59 -24.65 11.94 21.50
N GLU A 60 -24.83 11.68 22.80
CA GLU A 60 -25.68 12.49 23.68
C GLU A 60 -25.14 13.91 23.87
N GLU A 61 -23.82 14.05 24.05
CA GLU A 61 -23.14 15.35 24.18
C GLU A 61 -22.97 16.10 22.84
N LYS A 62 -23.23 15.44 21.70
CA LYS A 62 -23.01 15.96 20.34
C LYS A 62 -21.57 16.40 20.07
N VAL A 63 -20.59 15.76 20.73
CA VAL A 63 -19.17 16.03 20.55
C VAL A 63 -18.54 14.89 19.75
N VAL A 64 -17.77 15.22 18.71
CA VAL A 64 -17.02 14.22 17.93
C VAL A 64 -15.54 14.38 18.21
N TYR A 65 -14.92 13.32 18.74
CA TYR A 65 -13.48 13.28 18.96
C TYR A 65 -12.75 12.64 17.79
N ILE A 66 -11.52 13.12 17.53
CA ILE A 66 -10.66 12.58 16.48
C ILE A 66 -10.39 11.08 16.70
N SER A 67 -10.22 10.65 17.95
CA SER A 67 -10.04 9.23 18.32
C SER A 67 -11.20 8.37 17.83
N GLY A 68 -12.44 8.79 18.07
CA GLY A 68 -13.63 8.08 17.59
C GLY A 68 -13.65 7.94 16.07
N ILE A 69 -13.30 9.00 15.32
CA ILE A 69 -13.18 8.93 13.86
C ILE A 69 -12.13 7.88 13.45
N THR A 70 -10.96 7.86 14.10
CA THR A 70 -9.91 6.89 13.78
C THR A 70 -10.32 5.45 14.04
N ASP A 71 -11.11 5.21 15.09
CA ASP A 71 -11.67 3.90 15.42
C ASP A 71 -12.70 3.44 14.39
N PHE A 72 -13.63 4.32 14.01
CA PHE A 72 -14.61 4.03 12.96
C PHE A 72 -13.95 3.70 11.62
N VAL A 73 -12.92 4.46 11.23
CA VAL A 73 -12.15 4.19 10.01
C VAL A 73 -11.49 2.82 10.09
N ALA A 74 -10.89 2.47 11.23
CA ALA A 74 -10.24 1.18 11.40
C ALA A 74 -11.24 0.00 11.36
N ILE A 75 -12.41 0.15 11.99
CA ILE A 75 -13.50 -0.83 11.97
C ILE A 75 -14.00 -1.08 10.54
N LEU A 76 -14.10 -0.03 9.72
CA LEU A 76 -14.52 -0.15 8.31
C LEU A 76 -13.42 -0.76 7.44
N LEU A 77 -12.15 -0.43 7.68
CA LEU A 77 -11.02 -0.88 6.88
C LEU A 77 -10.83 -2.40 6.93
N VAL A 78 -10.97 -3.02 8.09
CA VAL A 78 -10.74 -4.47 8.27
C VAL A 78 -11.64 -5.38 7.43
N PRO A 79 -12.98 -5.24 7.43
CA PRO A 79 -13.83 -6.06 6.57
C PRO A 79 -13.58 -5.76 5.09
N ILE A 80 -13.32 -4.50 4.73
CA ILE A 80 -13.00 -4.11 3.35
C ILE A 80 -11.71 -4.79 2.89
N SER A 81 -10.66 -4.77 3.71
CA SER A 81 -9.36 -5.34 3.36
C SER A 81 -9.43 -6.87 3.28
N LEU A 82 -10.18 -7.53 4.17
CA LEU A 82 -10.40 -8.97 4.11
C LEU A 82 -11.23 -9.38 2.88
N TYR A 83 -12.23 -8.59 2.51
CA TYR A 83 -13.04 -8.82 1.32
C TYR A 83 -12.23 -8.65 0.03
N ARG A 84 -11.45 -7.57 -0.06
CA ARG A 84 -10.62 -7.24 -1.24
C ARG A 84 -9.29 -7.97 -1.30
N TYR A 85 -8.98 -8.82 -0.33
CA TYR A 85 -7.72 -9.57 -0.31
C TYR A 85 -7.51 -10.39 -1.59
N LYS A 86 -8.58 -11.01 -2.12
CA LYS A 86 -8.52 -11.77 -3.37
C LYS A 86 -8.15 -10.89 -4.56
N GLU A 87 -8.71 -9.69 -4.64
CA GLU A 87 -8.41 -8.70 -5.69
C GLU A 87 -6.95 -8.23 -5.59
N LEU A 88 -6.48 -7.93 -4.37
CA LEU A 88 -5.08 -7.58 -4.13
C LEU A 88 -4.12 -8.67 -4.63
N LYS A 89 -4.44 -9.95 -4.39
CA LYS A 89 -3.62 -11.07 -4.84
C LYS A 89 -3.56 -11.20 -6.37
N ILE A 90 -4.69 -10.95 -7.05
CA ILE A 90 -4.76 -10.91 -8.52
C ILE A 90 -3.90 -9.76 -9.05
N CYS A 91 -4.05 -8.56 -8.47
CA CYS A 91 -3.27 -7.38 -8.85
C CYS A 91 -1.75 -7.63 -8.69
N LEU A 92 -1.32 -8.26 -7.59
CA LEU A 92 0.09 -8.62 -7.39
C LEU A 92 0.58 -9.66 -8.39
N HIS A 93 -0.26 -10.59 -8.83
CA HIS A 93 0.08 -11.57 -9.84
C HIS A 93 0.28 -10.91 -11.21
N GLU A 94 -0.66 -10.06 -11.63
CA GLU A 94 -0.55 -9.27 -12.87
C GLU A 94 0.71 -8.39 -12.86
N LEU A 95 0.99 -7.75 -11.73
CA LEU A 95 2.18 -6.92 -11.59
C LEU A 95 3.48 -7.73 -11.61
N ASN A 96 3.44 -9.01 -11.22
CA ASN A 96 4.57 -9.92 -11.39
C ASN A 96 4.78 -10.24 -12.87
N VAL A 97 3.71 -10.52 -13.63
CA VAL A 97 3.80 -10.74 -15.08
C VAL A 97 4.37 -9.51 -15.81
N ILE A 98 3.92 -8.29 -15.44
CA ILE A 98 4.47 -7.04 -15.99
C ILE A 98 5.97 -6.91 -15.69
N ASN A 99 6.43 -7.34 -14.53
CA ASN A 99 7.86 -7.31 -14.21
C ASN A 99 8.65 -8.32 -15.04
N ASP A 100 8.09 -9.50 -15.29
CA ASP A 100 8.74 -10.54 -16.09
C ASP A 100 8.87 -10.09 -17.57
N THR A 101 7.85 -9.39 -18.11
CA THR A 101 7.91 -8.81 -19.45
C THR A 101 8.89 -7.65 -19.54
N LEU A 102 8.91 -6.74 -18.55
CA LEU A 102 9.89 -5.67 -18.47
C LEU A 102 11.33 -6.22 -18.40
N GLU A 103 11.55 -7.30 -17.65
CA GLU A 103 12.85 -7.96 -17.58
C GLU A 103 13.26 -8.58 -18.92
N ALA A 104 12.33 -9.23 -19.63
CA ALA A 104 12.57 -9.74 -20.99
C ALA A 104 12.89 -8.62 -22.00
N LEU A 105 12.36 -7.41 -21.79
CA LEU A 105 12.65 -6.22 -22.58
C LEU A 105 13.94 -5.49 -22.15
N GLY A 106 14.71 -6.07 -21.22
CA GLY A 106 16.00 -5.55 -20.77
C GLY A 106 15.95 -4.57 -19.60
N ALA A 107 14.78 -4.31 -19.00
CA ALA A 107 14.66 -3.49 -17.81
C ALA A 107 14.92 -4.32 -16.53
N PRO A 108 15.97 -4.01 -15.74
CA PRO A 108 16.35 -4.87 -14.62
C PRO A 108 15.32 -4.85 -13.49
N ASN A 109 14.96 -6.04 -13.00
CA ASN A 109 14.07 -6.19 -11.86
C ASN A 109 14.75 -5.86 -10.53
N LYS A 110 14.18 -4.89 -9.79
CA LYS A 110 14.76 -4.35 -8.56
C LYS A 110 14.06 -4.87 -7.30
N TYR A 111 13.66 -6.15 -7.28
CA TYR A 111 12.97 -6.76 -6.13
C TYR A 111 13.75 -6.63 -4.82
N GLN A 112 15.07 -6.76 -4.86
CA GLN A 112 15.91 -6.59 -3.67
C GLN A 112 15.86 -5.15 -3.13
N ARG A 113 15.86 -4.14 -4.02
CA ARG A 113 15.74 -2.73 -3.63
C ARG A 113 14.38 -2.44 -3.04
N LEU A 114 13.31 -2.98 -3.65
CA LEU A 114 11.95 -2.87 -3.13
C LEU A 114 11.85 -3.49 -1.74
N ARG A 115 12.35 -4.72 -1.56
CA ARG A 115 12.37 -5.42 -0.28
C ARG A 115 13.12 -4.63 0.80
N ASN A 116 14.29 -4.07 0.47
CA ASN A 116 15.06 -3.26 1.42
C ASN A 116 14.31 -1.97 1.80
N LEU A 117 13.63 -1.34 0.85
CA LEU A 117 12.80 -0.15 1.09
C LEU A 117 11.62 -0.50 2.01
N ILE A 118 10.93 -1.60 1.74
CA ILE A 118 9.81 -2.08 2.58
C ILE A 118 10.31 -2.38 4.00
N ILE A 119 11.42 -3.10 4.15
CA ILE A 119 11.99 -3.39 5.48
C ILE A 119 12.33 -2.08 6.22
N ARG A 120 12.92 -1.09 5.54
CA ARG A 120 13.25 0.20 6.16
C ARG A 120 12.01 0.95 6.61
N ILE A 121 10.96 0.98 5.78
CA ILE A 121 9.69 1.61 6.10
C ILE A 121 9.03 0.88 7.28
N THR A 122 8.98 -0.44 7.24
CA THR A 122 8.49 -1.31 8.32
C THR A 122 9.18 -1.01 9.65
N ILE A 123 10.51 -0.95 9.68
CA ILE A 123 11.27 -0.61 10.89
C ILE A 123 10.91 0.79 11.38
N GLY A 124 10.81 1.76 10.48
CA GLY A 124 10.40 3.12 10.81
C GLY A 124 9.01 3.17 11.46
N CYS A 125 8.04 2.42 10.94
CA CYS A 125 6.70 2.33 11.52
C CYS A 125 6.69 1.68 12.89
N ILE A 126 7.48 0.62 13.08
CA ILE A 126 7.64 -0.02 14.39
C ILE A 126 8.17 1.00 15.41
N VAL A 127 9.25 1.71 15.07
CA VAL A 127 9.83 2.74 15.93
C VAL A 127 8.83 3.86 16.23
N TYR A 128 8.10 4.34 15.22
CA TYR A 128 7.09 5.38 15.38
C TYR A 128 6.00 4.96 16.38
N VAL A 129 5.42 3.77 16.21
CA VAL A 129 4.36 3.25 17.08
C VAL A 129 4.87 3.08 18.51
N PHE A 130 6.06 2.52 18.70
CA PHE A 130 6.65 2.38 20.03
C PHE A 130 6.98 3.73 20.67
N SER A 131 7.38 4.73 19.87
CA SER A 131 7.66 6.08 20.37
C SER A 131 6.38 6.77 20.84
N GLU A 132 5.29 6.68 20.08
CA GLU A 132 3.97 7.20 20.46
C GLU A 132 3.46 6.55 21.74
N ILE A 133 3.58 5.23 21.85
CA ILE A 133 3.21 4.48 23.06
C ILE A 133 4.05 4.95 24.26
N ALA A 134 5.36 5.10 24.10
CA ALA A 134 6.25 5.55 25.17
C ALA A 134 5.93 6.97 25.62
N ILE A 135 5.67 7.89 24.69
CA ILE A 135 5.26 9.27 24.99
C ILE A 135 3.92 9.26 25.74
N GLY A 136 2.94 8.48 25.28
CA GLY A 136 1.65 8.31 25.94
C GLY A 136 1.79 7.85 27.40
N PHE A 137 2.64 6.84 27.64
CA PHE A 137 2.93 6.39 29.00
C PHE A 137 3.62 7.46 29.86
N CYS A 138 4.62 8.16 29.34
CA CYS A 138 5.31 9.23 30.07
C CYS A 138 4.33 10.33 30.50
N ILE A 139 3.46 10.77 29.60
CA ILE A 139 2.43 11.78 29.90
C ILE A 139 1.48 11.25 30.97
N TYR A 140 1.00 10.02 30.82
CA TYR A 140 0.07 9.44 31.78
C TYR A 140 0.66 9.32 33.19
N ILE A 141 1.90 8.84 33.32
CA ILE A 141 2.60 8.77 34.61
C ILE A 141 2.75 10.16 35.22
N ALA A 142 3.08 11.18 34.41
CA ALA A 142 3.25 12.54 34.89
C ALA A 142 1.95 13.14 35.46
N PHE A 143 0.77 12.79 34.92
CA PHE A 143 -0.52 13.29 35.38
C PHE A 143 -1.14 12.47 36.52
N TYR A 144 -1.05 11.13 36.47
CA TYR A 144 -1.79 10.24 37.37
C TYR A 144 -0.89 9.50 38.38
N GLY A 145 0.43 9.62 38.27
CA GLY A 145 1.44 9.16 39.23
C GLY A 145 1.74 7.67 39.19
N ASN A 146 0.73 6.80 39.04
CA ASN A 146 0.89 5.35 39.02
C ASN A 146 0.24 4.72 37.78
N LEU A 147 0.84 3.64 37.27
CA LEU A 147 0.31 2.82 36.18
C LEU A 147 -0.19 1.49 36.73
N SER A 148 -1.47 1.19 36.54
CA SER A 148 -1.96 -0.17 36.74
C SER A 148 -1.80 -0.99 35.46
N VAL A 149 -1.79 -2.33 35.60
CA VAL A 149 -1.79 -3.26 34.46
C VAL A 149 -3.01 -3.01 33.55
N ARG A 150 -4.13 -2.59 34.13
CA ARG A 150 -5.35 -2.28 33.39
C ARG A 150 -5.14 -1.07 32.48
N ASP A 151 -4.50 -0.02 32.98
CA ASP A 151 -4.23 1.20 32.20
C ASP A 151 -3.30 0.91 31.03
N VAL A 152 -2.27 0.08 31.26
CA VAL A 152 -1.37 -0.39 30.18
C VAL A 152 -2.14 -1.11 29.08
N CYS A 153 -3.06 -2.01 29.44
CA CYS A 153 -3.90 -2.71 28.46
C CYS A 153 -4.80 -1.74 27.68
N TYR A 154 -5.40 -0.74 28.35
CA TYR A 154 -6.23 0.25 27.67
C TYR A 154 -5.43 1.09 26.68
N PHE A 155 -4.26 1.58 27.07
CA PHE A 155 -3.38 2.35 26.20
C PHE A 155 -2.99 1.56 24.93
N LEU A 156 -2.55 0.31 25.09
CA LEU A 156 -2.16 -0.53 23.96
C LEU A 156 -3.32 -0.77 23.00
N GLU A 157 -4.52 -0.97 23.51
CA GLU A 157 -5.72 -1.14 22.70
C GLU A 157 -6.09 0.15 21.97
N ASP A 158 -5.97 1.33 22.57
CA ASP A 158 -6.30 2.59 21.91
C ASP A 158 -5.37 2.87 20.73
N PHE A 159 -4.05 2.70 20.92
CA PHE A 159 -3.07 2.84 19.84
C PHE A 159 -3.20 1.81 18.72
N TYR A 160 -3.89 0.69 18.96
CA TYR A 160 -4.09 -0.35 17.95
C TYR A 160 -4.86 0.16 16.71
N ALA A 161 -5.88 1.01 16.86
CA ALA A 161 -6.60 1.55 15.69
C ALA A 161 -5.71 2.48 14.86
N THR A 162 -4.92 3.32 15.50
CA THR A 162 -3.91 4.15 14.83
C THR A 162 -2.93 3.27 14.06
N TYR A 163 -2.45 2.19 14.68
CA TYR A 163 -1.55 1.24 14.03
C TYR A 163 -2.19 0.55 12.81
N VAL A 164 -3.46 0.14 12.91
CA VAL A 164 -4.23 -0.42 11.79
C VAL A 164 -4.33 0.60 10.64
N ASN A 165 -4.68 1.85 10.94
CA ASN A 165 -4.81 2.91 9.94
C ASN A 165 -3.48 3.21 9.24
N VAL A 166 -2.40 3.35 10.01
CA VAL A 166 -1.04 3.56 9.47
C VAL A 166 -0.63 2.37 8.60
N SER A 167 -0.84 1.14 9.06
CA SER A 167 -0.49 -0.06 8.30
C SER A 167 -1.29 -0.18 7.00
N SER A 168 -2.58 0.15 7.01
CA SER A 168 -3.44 0.17 5.83
C SER A 168 -2.96 1.19 4.80
N ALA A 169 -2.72 2.42 5.25
CA ALA A 169 -2.18 3.48 4.40
C ALA A 169 -0.84 3.07 3.78
N LEU A 170 0.00 2.37 4.54
CA LEU A 170 1.33 1.95 4.10
C LEU A 170 1.28 0.82 3.06
N ILE A 171 0.40 -0.18 3.26
CA ILE A 171 0.13 -1.22 2.27
C ILE A 171 -0.35 -0.58 0.97
N CYS A 172 -1.33 0.31 1.07
CA CYS A 172 -1.89 1.01 -0.08
C CYS A 172 -0.84 1.85 -0.81
N ALA A 173 -0.11 2.70 -0.08
CA ALA A 173 0.93 3.58 -0.65
C ALA A 173 2.06 2.78 -1.30
N THR A 174 2.47 1.65 -0.72
CA THR A 174 3.53 0.81 -1.27
C THR A 174 3.09 0.14 -2.56
N VAL A 175 1.88 -0.45 -2.58
CA VAL A 175 1.33 -1.12 -3.76
C VAL A 175 1.11 -0.10 -4.88
N LEU A 176 0.43 1.02 -4.60
CA LEU A 176 0.19 2.07 -5.58
C LEU A 176 1.50 2.66 -6.10
N GLY A 177 2.43 3.04 -5.21
CA GLY A 177 3.71 3.62 -5.61
C GLY A 177 4.54 2.68 -6.48
N TYR A 178 4.54 1.38 -6.17
CA TYR A 178 5.23 0.38 -6.98
C TYR A 178 4.56 0.20 -8.35
N THR A 179 3.23 0.09 -8.39
CA THR A 179 2.44 0.01 -9.62
C THR A 179 2.68 1.22 -10.52
N CYS A 180 2.58 2.45 -9.99
CA CYS A 180 2.89 3.68 -10.73
C CYS A 180 4.30 3.67 -11.30
N SER A 181 5.30 3.25 -10.51
CA SER A 181 6.69 3.16 -10.99
C SER A 181 6.85 2.18 -12.15
N ARG A 182 6.10 1.08 -12.18
CA ARG A 182 6.15 0.11 -13.28
C ARG A 182 5.42 0.60 -14.51
N PHE A 183 4.28 1.28 -14.37
CA PHE A 183 3.62 1.95 -15.48
C PHE A 183 4.52 2.97 -16.18
N HIS A 184 5.29 3.75 -15.41
CA HIS A 184 6.28 4.65 -16.00
C HIS A 184 7.34 3.90 -16.82
N GLN A 185 7.87 2.79 -16.31
CA GLN A 185 8.84 1.98 -17.05
C GLN A 185 8.27 1.34 -18.31
N VAL A 186 7.03 0.85 -18.26
CA VAL A 186 6.32 0.33 -19.44
C VAL A 186 6.19 1.43 -20.49
N ASN A 187 5.80 2.64 -20.08
CA ASN A 187 5.66 3.77 -20.99
C ASN A 187 7.01 4.17 -21.62
N ASP A 188 8.08 4.22 -20.83
CA ASP A 188 9.43 4.50 -21.34
C ASP A 188 9.88 3.43 -22.36
N CYS A 189 9.62 2.15 -22.09
CA CYS A 189 9.94 1.07 -23.00
C CYS A 189 9.14 1.14 -24.31
N LEU A 190 7.83 1.44 -24.24
CA LEU A 190 7.00 1.65 -25.41
C LEU A 190 7.47 2.83 -26.27
N LEU A 191 7.98 3.90 -25.66
CA LEU A 191 8.54 5.06 -26.39
C LEU A 191 9.82 4.70 -27.15
N VAL A 192 10.69 3.88 -26.56
CA VAL A 192 11.90 3.37 -27.23
C VAL A 192 11.52 2.48 -28.41
N ILE A 193 10.68 1.46 -28.19
CA ILE A 193 10.22 0.55 -29.24
C ILE A 193 9.55 1.31 -30.39
N TYR A 194 8.74 2.32 -30.06
CA TYR A 194 8.10 3.17 -31.06
C TYR A 194 9.13 3.99 -31.85
N SER A 195 10.16 4.52 -31.18
CA SER A 195 11.22 5.28 -31.85
C SER A 195 12.01 4.40 -32.81
N ASP A 196 12.42 3.20 -32.39
CA ASP A 196 13.18 2.23 -33.20
C ASP A 196 12.38 1.75 -34.43
N LEU A 197 11.09 1.46 -34.26
CA LEU A 197 10.19 1.08 -35.36
C LEU A 197 10.05 2.19 -36.41
N PHE A 198 10.07 3.45 -36.00
CA PHE A 198 9.97 4.58 -36.91
C PHE A 198 11.31 4.92 -37.54
N GLU A 199 12.43 4.87 -36.81
CA GLU A 199 13.77 5.07 -37.36
C GLU A 199 14.10 4.04 -38.44
N HIS A 200 13.82 2.75 -38.21
CA HIS A 200 14.02 1.71 -39.22
C HIS A 200 13.13 1.86 -40.46
N ASN A 201 11.95 2.49 -40.33
CA ASN A 201 11.08 2.79 -41.47
C ASN A 201 11.51 4.06 -42.24
N VAL A 202 12.32 4.95 -41.65
CA VAL A 202 12.80 6.18 -42.32
C VAL A 202 13.99 5.89 -43.24
N ASP A 203 14.82 4.90 -42.91
CA ASP A 203 15.97 4.54 -43.75
C ASP A 203 15.58 3.92 -45.10
N TYR A 204 14.43 3.25 -45.19
CA TYR A 204 13.92 2.76 -46.47
C TYR A 204 13.11 3.80 -47.26
N ARG A 205 12.66 4.87 -46.60
CA ARG A 205 11.65 5.77 -47.16
C ARG A 205 11.87 7.23 -46.74
N TYR A 206 12.99 7.86 -47.13
CA TYR A 206 13.07 9.29 -47.53
C TYR A 206 14.52 9.77 -47.71
N ARG A 207 15.14 9.34 -48.82
CA ARG A 207 15.94 10.28 -49.60
C ARG A 207 14.94 11.32 -50.11
N LYS A 208 15.19 12.61 -49.86
CA LYS A 208 14.53 13.79 -50.47
C LYS A 208 13.50 14.54 -49.60
N GLN A 209 14.02 15.56 -48.91
CA GLN A 209 13.44 16.92 -48.79
C GLN A 209 11.97 17.02 -48.31
N ASN A 210 11.76 17.08 -46.99
CA ASN A 210 10.75 17.92 -46.29
C ASN A 210 10.70 17.59 -44.77
N LYS A 211 11.88 17.51 -44.14
CA LYS A 211 12.04 16.95 -42.77
C LYS A 211 11.60 17.90 -41.65
N SER A 212 11.48 19.21 -41.89
CA SER A 212 11.27 20.20 -40.82
C SER A 212 9.80 20.52 -40.51
N ILE A 213 8.90 20.44 -41.50
CA ILE A 213 7.49 20.81 -41.32
C ILE A 213 6.69 19.67 -40.68
N LEU A 214 6.98 18.42 -41.05
CA LEU A 214 6.28 17.23 -40.56
C LEU A 214 6.64 16.86 -39.11
N VAL A 215 7.84 17.26 -38.66
CA VAL A 215 8.29 17.05 -37.27
C VAL A 215 7.54 17.98 -36.31
N ARG A 216 7.19 19.20 -36.73
CA ARG A 216 6.46 20.16 -35.89
C ARG A 216 5.00 19.75 -35.68
N GLU A 217 4.33 19.22 -36.70
CA GLU A 217 2.98 18.62 -36.57
C GLU A 217 2.97 17.33 -35.75
N ARG A 218 4.05 16.54 -35.77
CA ARG A 218 4.14 15.31 -34.96
C ARG A 218 4.37 15.59 -33.48
N ILE A 219 5.11 16.63 -33.12
CA ILE A 219 5.33 17.00 -31.70
C ILE A 219 4.01 17.44 -31.04
N THR A 220 3.15 18.18 -31.75
CA THR A 220 1.80 18.50 -31.28
C THR A 220 0.92 17.25 -31.18
N ARG A 221 0.95 16.35 -32.17
CA ARG A 221 0.23 15.07 -32.12
C ARG A 221 0.69 14.13 -30.99
N VAL A 222 1.97 14.17 -30.63
CA VAL A 222 2.52 13.40 -29.49
C VAL A 222 2.09 14.00 -28.15
N LYS A 223 1.92 15.33 -28.07
CA LYS A 223 1.36 16.00 -26.89
C LYS A 223 -0.10 15.61 -26.66
N ASP A 224 -0.91 15.61 -27.72
CA ASP A 224 -2.32 15.20 -27.66
C ASP A 224 -2.46 13.68 -27.41
N ARG A 225 -1.51 12.86 -27.90
CA ARG A 225 -1.45 11.41 -27.61
C ARG A 225 -1.00 11.08 -26.19
N LYS A 226 -0.07 11.84 -25.60
CA LYS A 226 0.26 11.71 -24.17
C LYS A 226 -0.97 11.97 -23.30
N GLN A 227 -1.81 12.91 -23.73
CA GLN A 227 -3.10 13.17 -23.09
C GLN A 227 -4.09 12.02 -23.31
N PHE A 228 -4.19 11.46 -24.51
CA PHE A 228 -5.04 10.29 -24.79
C PHE A 228 -4.61 9.02 -24.03
N ILE A 229 -3.30 8.78 -23.84
CA ILE A 229 -2.80 7.65 -23.04
C ILE A 229 -3.11 7.84 -21.55
N TRP A 230 -3.14 9.08 -21.06
CA TRP A 230 -3.61 9.42 -19.72
C TRP A 230 -5.13 9.32 -19.55
N ILE A 231 -5.91 9.56 -20.61
CA ILE A 231 -7.38 9.54 -20.61
C ILE A 231 -7.94 8.11 -20.78
N LEU A 232 -7.16 7.20 -21.37
CA LEU A 232 -7.56 5.80 -21.59
C LEU A 232 -7.14 4.84 -20.46
N MET A 233 -6.34 5.30 -19.50
CA MET A 233 -6.02 4.61 -18.23
C MET A 233 -6.97 5.02 -17.12
#